data_AF-A0A3D4S4I4-F1
#
_entry.id   AF-A0A3D4S4I4-F1
#
_cell.length_a   1.000
_cell.length_b   1.000
_cell.length_c   1.000
_cell.angle_alpha   90.00
_cell.angle_beta   90.00
_cell.angle_gamma   90.00
#
_symmetry.space_group_name_H-M   'P 1'
#
loop_
_entity.id
_entity.type
_entity.pdbx_description
1 polymer ?
#
loop_
_entity_poly.entity_id
_entity_poly.type
_entity_poly.pdbx_seq_one_letter_code
_entity_poly.pdbx_strand_id
1 'polypeptide(L)'
;MKRITQKKLSIYVISFLLPVLLVTVVMFRQGILPFGDVTLLNADLDIQYIDFYGYLQNVLQGKDSLFYSFYKSLGGNVMSLFAY
;
A
#
# COMPACT_ATOMS: atom_id res chain seq x y z
N MET A 1 -31.83 -17.01 -15.92
CA MET A 1 -30.98 -16.72 -14.74
C MET A 1 -30.83 -17.99 -13.91
N LYS A 2 -29.61 -18.50 -13.68
CA LYS A 2 -29.39 -19.71 -12.86
C LYS A 2 -29.55 -19.38 -11.37
N ARG A 3 -30.45 -20.05 -10.65
CA ARG A 3 -30.62 -19.88 -9.19
C ARG A 3 -29.40 -20.43 -8.44
N ILE A 4 -28.81 -19.63 -7.56
CA ILE A 4 -27.73 -20.05 -6.66
C ILE A 4 -28.35 -20.89 -5.53
N THR A 5 -27.82 -22.09 -5.32
CA THR A 5 -28.25 -23.00 -4.23
C THR A 5 -27.54 -22.64 -2.93
N GLN A 6 -28.16 -22.88 -1.77
CA GLN A 6 -27.58 -22.57 -0.44
C GLN A 6 -26.17 -23.14 -0.22
N LYS A 7 -25.88 -24.36 -0.69
CA LYS A 7 -24.51 -24.94 -0.66
C LYS A 7 -23.49 -24.10 -1.44
N LYS A 8 -23.87 -23.55 -2.60
CA LYS A 8 -22.98 -22.71 -3.42
C LYS A 8 -22.75 -21.35 -2.76
N LEU A 9 -23.79 -20.78 -2.15
CA LEU A 9 -23.68 -19.55 -1.38
C LEU A 9 -22.71 -19.71 -0.20
N SER A 10 -22.84 -20.80 0.56
CA SER A 10 -21.92 -21.12 1.67
C SER A 10 -20.47 -21.23 1.22
N ILE A 11 -20.21 -21.91 0.09
CA ILE A 11 -18.86 -22.02 -0.47
C ILE A 11 -18.31 -20.63 -0.83
N TYR A 12 -19.10 -19.77 -1.49
CA TYR A 12 -18.64 -18.42 -1.84
C TYR A 12 -18.33 -17.56 -0.61
N VAL A 13 -19.17 -17.63 0.42
CA VAL A 13 -18.94 -16.91 1.68
C VAL A 13 -17.68 -17.39 2.37
N ILE A 14 -17.47 -18.70 2.47
CA ILE A 14 -16.27 -19.27 3.09
C ILE A 14 -15.01 -18.90 2.28
N SER A 15 -15.06 -18.98 0.95
CA SER A 15 -13.93 -18.61 0.09
C SER A 15 -13.53 -17.14 0.24
N PHE A 16 -14.47 -16.26 0.57
CA PHE A 16 -14.18 -14.85 0.84
C PHE A 16 -13.69 -14.61 2.27
N LEU A 17 -14.35 -15.21 3.28
CA LEU A 17 -14.04 -14.97 4.68
C LEU A 17 -12.77 -15.67 5.17
N LEU A 18 -12.45 -16.84 4.64
CA LEU A 18 -11.30 -17.62 5.08
C LEU A 18 -9.97 -16.88 4.88
N PRO A 19 -9.66 -16.29 3.70
CA PRO A 19 -8.46 -15.48 3.52
C PRO A 19 -8.43 -14.26 4.44
N VAL A 20 -9.56 -13.56 4.57
CA VAL A 20 -9.68 -12.37 5.44
C VAL A 20 -9.32 -12.73 6.88
N LEU A 21 -9.91 -13.81 7.42
CA LEU A 21 -9.66 -14.25 8.78
C LEU A 21 -8.21 -14.68 8.99
N LEU A 22 -7.62 -15.41 8.03
CA LEU A 22 -6.21 -15.82 8.11
C LEU A 22 -5.27 -14.61 8.13
N VAL A 23 -5.46 -13.64 7.24
CA VAL A 23 -4.66 -12.40 7.18
C VAL A 23 -4.84 -11.59 8.46
N THR A 24 -6.07 -11.42 8.95
CA THR A 24 -6.34 -10.71 10.21
C THR A 24 -5.64 -11.38 11.40
N VAL A 25 -5.66 -12.71 11.50
CA VAL A 25 -4.97 -13.43 12.58
C VAL A 25 -3.45 -13.22 12.52
N VAL A 26 -2.85 -13.28 11.32
CA VAL A 26 -1.42 -13.02 11.14
C VAL A 26 -1.08 -11.59 11.55
N MET A 27 -1.85 -10.61 11.10
CA MET A 27 -1.66 -9.20 11.44
C MET A 27 -1.82 -8.92 12.92
N PHE A 28 -2.80 -9.57 13.57
CA PHE A 28 -3.00 -9.46 15.01
C PHE A 28 -1.80 -10.02 15.78
N ARG A 29 -1.26 -11.16 15.34
CA ARG A 29 -0.06 -11.76 15.94
C ARG A 29 1.19 -10.90 15.74
N GLN A 30 1.25 -10.13 14.66
CA GLN A 30 2.31 -9.15 14.41
C GLN A 30 2.08 -7.80 15.08
N GLY A 31 0.95 -7.61 15.78
CA GLY A 31 0.63 -6.35 16.44
C GLY A 31 0.35 -5.22 15.45
N ILE A 32 -0.26 -5.52 14.30
CA ILE A 32 -0.58 -4.55 13.24
C ILE A 32 -2.07 -4.15 13.27
N LEU A 33 -2.98 -5.11 13.08
CA LEU A 33 -4.43 -4.90 13.06
C LEU A 33 -5.12 -5.96 13.94
N PRO A 34 -6.29 -5.68 14.55
CA PRO A 34 -6.99 -4.40 14.56
C PRO A 34 -6.54 -3.41 15.66
N PHE A 35 -5.76 -3.84 16.66
CA PHE A 35 -5.36 -3.03 17.83
C PHE A 35 -3.84 -2.95 18.00
N GLY A 36 -3.12 -2.90 16.88
CA GLY A 36 -1.67 -2.88 16.85
C GLY A 36 -1.05 -1.51 17.07
N ASP A 37 0.19 -1.49 17.59
CA ASP A 37 1.00 -0.26 17.71
C ASP A 37 1.77 0.07 16.42
N VAL A 38 1.86 -0.88 15.49
CA VAL A 38 2.52 -0.71 14.19
C VAL A 38 1.51 -0.76 13.06
N THR A 39 1.80 -0.06 11.95
CA THR A 39 0.91 0.02 10.78
C THR A 39 1.48 -0.75 9.60
N LEU A 40 0.60 -1.24 8.72
CA LEU A 40 0.99 -1.78 7.41
C LEU A 40 1.82 -0.80 6.60
N LEU A 41 1.57 0.50 6.77
CA LEU A 41 2.26 1.56 6.06
C LEU A 41 3.73 1.71 6.50
N ASN A 42 4.18 1.04 7.56
CA ASN A 42 5.51 1.27 8.10
C ASN A 42 6.62 0.98 7.06
N ALA A 43 6.47 -0.11 6.30
CA ALA A 43 7.42 -0.46 5.24
C ALA A 43 7.39 0.55 4.08
N ASP A 44 6.19 0.95 3.65
CA ASP A 44 6.03 1.91 2.55
C ASP A 44 6.51 3.31 2.95
N LEU A 45 6.33 3.70 4.22
CA LEU A 45 6.85 4.95 4.76
C LEU A 45 8.36 5.02 4.62
N ASP A 46 9.04 3.96 5.04
CA ASP A 46 10.49 3.86 5.03
C ASP A 46 11.08 3.79 3.61
N ILE A 47 10.49 2.96 2.75
CA ILE A 47 11.06 2.67 1.43
C ILE A 47 10.67 3.71 0.37
N GLN A 48 9.50 4.34 0.50
CA GLN A 48 8.94 5.15 -0.59
C GLN A 48 8.50 6.55 -0.16
N TYR A 49 7.74 6.69 0.94
CA TYR A 49 7.12 7.99 1.23
C TYR A 49 8.09 9.02 1.79
N ILE A 50 9.03 8.63 2.66
CA ILE A 50 10.02 9.59 3.21
C ILE A 50 10.79 10.27 2.07
N ASP A 51 11.30 9.49 1.12
CA ASP A 51 12.04 9.99 -0.03
C ASP A 51 11.15 10.84 -0.96
N PHE A 52 9.92 10.40 -1.21
CA PHE A 52 8.96 11.17 -2.02
C PHE A 52 8.67 12.54 -1.41
N TYR A 53 8.42 12.61 -0.10
CA TYR A 53 8.12 13.88 0.57
C TYR A 53 9.34 14.80 0.65
N GLY A 54 10.54 14.24 0.85
CA GLY A 54 11.79 15.01 0.78
C GLY A 54 12.02 15.61 -0.61
N TYR A 55 11.81 14.81 -1.66
CA TYR A 55 11.84 15.28 -3.04
C TYR A 55 10.78 16.37 -3.30
N LEU A 56 9.53 16.15 -2.87
CA LEU A 56 8.45 17.12 -3.05
C LEU A 56 8.77 18.44 -2.34
N GLN A 57 9.34 18.38 -1.15
CA GLN A 57 9.80 19.56 -0.42
C GLN A 57 10.89 20.33 -1.20
N ASN A 58 11.83 19.63 -1.84
CA ASN A 58 12.86 20.27 -2.68
C ASN A 58 12.25 20.94 -3.92
N VAL A 59 11.29 20.28 -4.57
CA VAL A 59 10.55 20.86 -5.70
C VAL A 59 9.83 22.14 -5.28
N LEU A 60 9.12 22.13 -4.14
CA LEU A 60 8.40 23.29 -3.64
C LEU A 60 9.33 24.46 -3.25
N GLN A 61 10.58 24.16 -2.87
CA GLN A 61 11.61 25.16 -2.61
C GLN A 61 12.34 25.63 -3.88
N GLY A 62 11.97 25.11 -5.06
CA GLY A 62 12.64 25.40 -6.33
C GLY A 62 14.05 24.80 -6.45
N LYS A 63 14.39 23.82 -5.61
CA LYS A 63 15.68 23.13 -5.58
C LYS A 63 15.73 21.88 -6.47
N ASP A 64 14.55 21.38 -6.88
CA ASP A 64 14.42 20.23 -7.78
C ASP A 64 13.28 20.47 -8.79
N SER A 65 13.20 19.65 -9.82
CA SER A 65 12.22 19.76 -10.90
C SER A 65 11.10 18.75 -10.77
N LEU A 66 9.87 19.19 -11.07
CA LEU A 66 8.66 18.35 -11.10
C LEU A 66 8.75 17.18 -12.09
N PHE A 67 9.56 17.31 -13.15
CA PHE A 67 9.56 16.37 -14.28
C PHE A 67 10.83 15.55 -14.38
N TYR A 68 11.92 15.93 -13.69
CA TYR A 68 13.19 15.23 -13.75
C TYR A 68 13.96 15.40 -12.45
N SER A 69 14.51 14.31 -11.91
CA SER A 69 15.34 14.39 -10.70
C SER A 69 16.45 13.34 -10.73
N PHE A 70 17.63 13.73 -10.25
CA PHE A 70 18.77 12.83 -10.01
C PHE A 70 18.60 11.99 -8.73
N TYR A 71 17.63 12.30 -7.87
CA TYR A 71 17.32 11.48 -6.71
C TYR A 71 16.71 10.11 -7.10
N LYS A 72 16.29 9.95 -8.36
CA LYS A 72 15.82 8.68 -8.92
C LYS A 72 16.95 7.95 -9.65
N SER A 73 17.74 7.14 -8.93
CA SER A 73 18.81 6.31 -9.50
C SER A 73 19.83 7.14 -10.32
N LEU A 74 19.99 6.88 -11.62
CA LEU A 74 20.88 7.65 -12.53
C LEU A 74 20.27 8.95 -13.05
N GLY A 75 19.12 9.37 -12.51
CA GLY A 75 18.35 10.50 -12.97
C GLY A 75 17.27 10.08 -13.97
N GLY A 76 16.07 10.59 -13.78
CA GLY A 76 14.95 10.22 -14.64
C GLY A 76 13.68 10.99 -14.36
N ASN A 77 12.66 10.66 -15.15
CA ASN A 77 11.34 11.25 -15.00
C ASN A 77 10.69 10.80 -13.69
N VAL A 78 10.20 11.77 -12.91
CA VAL A 78 9.62 11.61 -11.58
C VAL A 78 8.10 11.78 -11.55
N MET A 79 7.45 12.08 -12.67
CA MET A 79 5.96 12.11 -12.74
C MET A 79 5.33 10.77 -12.41
N SER A 80 6.03 9.66 -12.65
CA SER A 80 5.55 8.33 -12.26
C SER A 80 5.36 8.19 -10.75
N LEU A 81 6.12 8.95 -9.95
CA LEU A 81 6.06 8.93 -8.49
C LEU A 81 4.80 9.62 -7.96
N PHE A 82 4.26 10.60 -8.70
CA PHE A 82 2.98 11.26 -8.39
C PHE A 82 1.76 10.47 -8.86
N ALA A 83 1.94 9.57 -9.81
CA ALA A 83 0.86 8.74 -10.36
C ALA A 83 0.68 7.40 -9.62
N TYR A 84 1.59 7.08 -8.68
CA TYR A 84 1.46 5.97 -7.74
C TYR A 84 0.51 6.37 -6.61
#